data_AF-G2WI84-F1
#
_entry.id   AF-G2WI84-F1
#
_cell.length_a   1.000
_cell.length_b   1.000
_cell.length_c   1.000
_cell.angle_alpha   90.00
_cell.angle_beta   90.00
_cell.angle_gamma   90.00
#
_symmetry.space_group_name_H-M   'P 1'
#
loop_
_entity.id
_entity.type
_entity.pdbx_description
1 polymer ?
#
loop_
_entity_poly.entity_id
_entity_poly.type
_entity_poly.pdbx_seq_one_letter_code
_entity_poly.pdbx_strand_id
1 'polypeptide(L)'
;MRCFWIVQKSIFKARFFACRNFVKKHNYKLISTMTGSTEMVPPTMKHTVDNKRLSSPLTDSGNRQTKKPKLRKYKAKKVETTSPMGVLEFEVNDLLKSQNLSREQVLNDVTSILNDKSSTDGPIVLQYHREVKNVKVLEITSNGNGLALIDNPVETEKKQVVIIPFGLPGDVVNIKVFKTHPYYVESDLLDVVEKSPMRRDDLIRDKYFGKSSGSQLEFLTYDDQLELKRKTIMNAYKFFAPRLVAEKLLPPFDTTVASPLQFGYRTKITPHFDMPKRKQKELTVRPPLGFGQKGRPQWRKDTLDIGGHGSILDIDECVLATEVLNKGLTNERRKFEQEFKNYKKGATILLRENTTILDPSKPTLEQLTEEASRDENGDISYVEVEDKKNNVRLAKTCVTNPRQIVTEYVDGYTFNFSAGEFFQNNNSILPIVTKYVRDNLQAPAKGDDNKTKFLVDAYCGSGLFSICSSKGVDKVIGVEISADSVSFAEKNAKANGVENCRFIVGKAEKLFESIDTPSENTSVILDPPRKGCDELFLKQLAAYNPAKIIYISCNVHSQARDVEYFLKETENGSAYQIESIRGFDFFPQTHHVESVCIMKRI
;
A
#
# COMPACT_ATOMS: atom_id res chain seq x y z
N MET A 1 -28.85 -7.66 5.47
CA MET A 1 -27.68 -7.87 6.37
C MET A 1 -27.36 -9.36 6.46
N ARG A 2 -26.09 -9.75 6.74
CA ARG A 2 -25.56 -11.14 6.68
C ARG A 2 -25.56 -11.78 5.26
N CYS A 3 -24.47 -11.59 4.51
CA CYS A 3 -23.87 -12.60 3.60
C CYS A 3 -22.56 -12.12 2.96
N PHE A 4 -22.42 -10.84 2.62
CA PHE A 4 -21.29 -10.35 1.80
C PHE A 4 -19.96 -10.05 2.51
N TRP A 5 -19.88 -10.15 3.85
CA TRP A 5 -18.69 -9.71 4.62
C TRP A 5 -17.65 -10.82 4.92
N ILE A 6 -17.74 -11.97 4.24
CA ILE A 6 -16.82 -13.13 4.42
C ILE A 6 -15.91 -13.35 3.19
N VAL A 7 -16.24 -12.78 2.02
CA VAL A 7 -15.58 -13.14 0.75
C VAL A 7 -14.15 -12.58 0.64
N GLN A 8 -13.89 -11.31 0.98
CA GLN A 8 -12.56 -10.70 0.81
C GLN A 8 -11.49 -11.09 1.86
N LYS A 9 -11.85 -11.72 2.99
CA LYS A 9 -10.86 -12.24 3.97
C LYS A 9 -10.63 -13.75 3.91
N SER A 10 -11.46 -14.49 3.19
CA SER A 10 -11.37 -15.97 3.11
C SER A 10 -10.48 -16.47 1.96
N ILE A 11 -10.40 -15.72 0.86
CA ILE A 11 -9.67 -16.12 -0.35
C ILE A 11 -8.14 -16.20 -0.12
N PHE A 12 -7.58 -15.43 0.81
CA PHE A 12 -6.13 -15.43 1.12
C PHE A 12 -5.67 -16.44 2.18
N LYS A 13 -6.58 -17.22 2.80
CA LYS A 13 -6.23 -18.21 3.84
C LYS A 13 -6.42 -19.67 3.46
N ALA A 14 -7.16 -19.97 2.39
CA ALA A 14 -7.43 -21.35 1.96
C ALA A 14 -6.31 -21.99 1.10
N ARG A 15 -5.45 -21.18 0.46
CA ARG A 15 -4.46 -21.65 -0.53
C ARG A 15 -3.21 -22.37 0.05
N PHE A 16 -3.12 -22.59 1.37
CA PHE A 16 -1.95 -23.22 2.02
C PHE A 16 -2.22 -24.60 2.65
N PHE A 17 -3.42 -25.17 2.51
CA PHE A 17 -3.77 -26.47 3.11
C PHE A 17 -4.26 -27.54 2.12
N ALA A 18 -4.44 -27.19 0.84
CA ALA A 18 -5.06 -28.05 -0.17
C ALA A 18 -4.05 -28.68 -1.17
N CYS A 19 -2.80 -28.92 -0.76
CA CYS A 19 -1.76 -29.50 -1.62
C CYS A 19 -1.12 -30.78 -1.03
N ARG A 20 -1.85 -31.52 -0.18
CA ARG A 20 -1.31 -32.75 0.45
C ARG A 20 -2.24 -33.97 0.49
N ASN A 21 -3.49 -33.85 0.01
CA ASN A 21 -4.49 -34.94 0.06
C ASN A 21 -5.31 -35.07 -1.24
N PHE A 22 -4.66 -35.20 -2.39
CA PHE A 22 -5.34 -35.59 -3.64
C PHE A 22 -4.53 -36.56 -4.52
N VAL A 23 -3.94 -37.58 -3.87
CA VAL A 23 -3.52 -38.82 -4.53
C VAL A 23 -4.09 -40.01 -3.76
N LYS A 24 -5.36 -40.35 -4.04
CA LYS A 24 -5.89 -41.73 -4.09
C LYS A 24 -7.40 -41.77 -4.38
N LYS A 25 -7.73 -42.46 -5.47
CA LYS A 25 -8.98 -43.19 -5.78
C LYS A 25 -10.31 -42.42 -5.81
N HIS A 26 -10.76 -42.14 -7.03
CA HIS A 26 -12.14 -42.51 -7.40
C HIS A 26 -12.23 -44.03 -7.62
N ASN A 27 -13.32 -44.65 -7.16
CA ASN A 27 -14.21 -45.48 -7.99
C ASN A 27 -15.48 -45.84 -7.19
N TYR A 28 -16.58 -46.00 -7.91
CA TYR A 28 -17.95 -46.16 -7.37
C TYR A 28 -18.51 -47.56 -7.67
N LYS A 29 -19.47 -48.02 -6.84
CA LYS A 29 -20.34 -49.21 -7.02
C LYS A 29 -19.58 -50.57 -6.93
N LEU A 30 -20.21 -51.71 -6.62
CA LEU A 30 -21.64 -52.11 -6.62
C LEU A 30 -21.96 -53.10 -5.45
N ILE A 31 -23.23 -53.48 -5.32
CA ILE A 31 -23.82 -54.39 -4.31
C ILE A 31 -23.79 -55.86 -4.80
N SER A 32 -23.51 -56.86 -3.95
CA SER A 32 -24.39 -58.04 -3.71
C SER A 32 -23.84 -59.13 -2.76
N THR A 33 -24.80 -59.94 -2.26
CA THR A 33 -24.74 -61.38 -1.90
C THR A 33 -24.12 -61.86 -0.56
N MET A 34 -24.77 -62.92 -0.04
CA MET A 34 -24.65 -63.52 1.31
C MET A 34 -23.79 -64.82 1.35
N THR A 35 -23.79 -65.46 2.54
CA THR A 35 -23.25 -66.79 2.96
C THR A 35 -21.83 -66.73 3.55
N GLY A 36 -21.48 -67.42 4.64
CA GLY A 36 -22.26 -68.25 5.58
C GLY A 36 -21.37 -68.70 6.76
N SER A 37 -21.96 -69.21 7.85
CA SER A 37 -21.41 -70.06 8.96
C SER A 37 -19.91 -70.45 8.95
N THR A 38 -19.15 -70.50 10.05
CA THR A 38 -19.45 -70.42 11.50
C THR A 38 -18.17 -69.92 12.26
N GLU A 39 -17.91 -69.99 13.59
CA GLU A 39 -18.50 -70.73 14.72
C GLU A 39 -18.36 -70.00 16.08
N MET A 40 -18.46 -70.75 17.18
CA MET A 40 -18.35 -70.40 18.61
C MET A 40 -17.26 -71.33 19.23
N VAL A 41 -16.86 -71.37 20.52
CA VAL A 41 -17.49 -71.26 21.86
C VAL A 41 -16.34 -71.02 22.91
N PRO A 42 -16.54 -70.80 24.23
CA PRO A 42 -16.99 -69.58 24.96
C PRO A 42 -15.98 -69.10 26.07
N PRO A 43 -16.35 -68.17 27.00
CA PRO A 43 -15.42 -67.56 27.98
C PRO A 43 -15.69 -67.91 29.47
N THR A 44 -14.90 -67.35 30.39
CA THR A 44 -15.21 -67.29 31.84
C THR A 44 -14.96 -65.89 32.45
N MET A 45 -15.88 -65.48 33.32
CA MET A 45 -15.75 -64.33 34.25
C MET A 45 -15.11 -64.84 35.60
N LYS A 46 -14.92 -64.12 36.72
CA LYS A 46 -15.74 -63.07 37.40
C LYS A 46 -15.05 -62.60 38.72
N HIS A 47 -15.50 -61.46 39.28
CA HIS A 47 -15.51 -61.04 40.72
C HIS A 47 -14.25 -60.64 41.53
N THR A 48 -14.17 -59.35 41.91
CA THR A 48 -14.39 -58.73 43.27
C THR A 48 -14.16 -59.59 44.55
N VAL A 49 -13.67 -59.14 45.73
CA VAL A 49 -13.46 -57.79 46.33
C VAL A 49 -12.65 -57.82 47.68
N ASP A 50 -12.04 -56.69 48.08
CA ASP A 50 -11.65 -56.19 49.44
C ASP A 50 -10.59 -56.76 50.44
N ASN A 51 -9.83 -55.78 50.99
CA ASN A 51 -9.42 -55.55 52.40
C ASN A 51 -8.37 -56.41 53.17
N LYS A 52 -7.16 -55.83 53.42
CA LYS A 52 -6.76 -55.18 54.71
C LYS A 52 -5.32 -54.63 54.73
N ARG A 53 -5.03 -53.71 55.67
CA ARG A 53 -3.73 -53.04 55.90
C ARG A 53 -2.70 -53.93 56.63
N LEU A 54 -1.42 -53.72 56.33
CA LEU A 54 -0.28 -53.82 57.27
C LEU A 54 0.73 -52.68 56.95
N SER A 55 1.62 -52.35 57.88
CA SER A 55 2.20 -51.00 58.00
C SER A 55 3.72 -50.89 57.93
N SER A 56 4.19 -49.77 57.36
CA SER A 56 5.49 -49.09 57.56
C SER A 56 6.77 -49.70 56.93
N PRO A 57 7.88 -48.92 56.75
CA PRO A 57 8.04 -47.47 56.86
C PRO A 57 8.63 -46.75 55.62
N LEU A 58 8.44 -45.42 55.62
CA LEU A 58 9.22 -44.33 54.99
C LEU A 58 10.53 -44.70 54.26
N THR A 59 10.61 -44.42 52.95
CA THR A 59 11.25 -43.19 52.40
C THR A 59 11.19 -43.19 50.87
N ASP A 60 10.50 -42.23 50.26
CA ASP A 60 10.82 -41.81 48.88
C ASP A 60 10.62 -40.30 48.72
N SER A 61 11.71 -39.61 48.42
CA SER A 61 11.73 -38.17 48.21
C SER A 61 11.10 -37.84 46.85
N GLY A 62 9.84 -37.37 46.87
CA GLY A 62 9.07 -37.05 45.67
C GLY A 62 9.79 -36.10 44.70
N ASN A 63 10.42 -36.68 43.68
CA ASN A 63 11.17 -35.95 42.66
C ASN A 63 10.22 -35.25 41.67
N ARG A 64 9.63 -34.13 42.10
CA ARG A 64 8.86 -33.23 41.23
C ARG A 64 9.79 -32.62 40.19
N GLN A 65 9.94 -33.28 39.05
CA GLN A 65 10.56 -32.68 37.86
C GLN A 65 9.83 -31.38 37.51
N THR A 66 10.46 -30.25 37.82
CA THR A 66 9.98 -28.93 37.47
C THR A 66 10.03 -28.79 35.95
N LYS A 67 8.85 -28.75 35.31
CA LYS A 67 8.75 -28.50 33.86
C LYS A 67 9.45 -27.17 33.55
N LYS A 68 10.60 -27.23 32.87
CA LYS A 68 11.37 -26.04 32.47
C LYS A 68 10.43 -25.01 31.83
N PRO A 69 10.47 -23.73 32.25
CA PRO A 69 9.55 -22.73 31.76
C PRO A 69 9.70 -22.56 30.25
N LYS A 70 8.58 -22.63 29.52
CA LYS A 70 8.58 -22.40 28.07
C LYS A 70 8.91 -20.93 27.77
N LEU A 71 10.13 -20.68 27.32
CA LEU A 71 10.56 -19.36 26.87
C LEU A 71 9.73 -18.92 25.64
N ARG A 72 9.31 -17.66 25.63
CA ARG A 72 8.76 -16.97 24.46
C ARG A 72 9.88 -16.80 23.44
N LYS A 73 9.65 -17.21 22.20
CA LYS A 73 10.60 -16.96 21.10
C LYS A 73 10.10 -15.81 20.24
N TYR A 74 10.99 -14.93 19.80
CA TYR A 74 10.66 -14.00 18.73
C TYR A 74 10.30 -14.80 17.48
N LYS A 75 9.11 -14.56 16.93
CA LYS A 75 8.67 -15.20 15.69
C LYS A 75 8.75 -14.18 14.57
N ALA A 76 9.89 -14.16 13.88
CA ALA A 76 10.05 -13.40 12.64
C ALA A 76 8.88 -13.74 11.69
N LYS A 77 8.19 -12.70 11.21
CA LYS A 77 7.20 -12.86 10.14
C LYS A 77 7.98 -12.97 8.83
N LYS A 78 7.53 -13.81 7.89
CA LYS A 78 8.03 -13.74 6.52
C LYS A 78 7.61 -12.38 5.95
N VAL A 79 8.58 -11.50 5.71
CA VAL A 79 8.36 -10.18 5.13
C VAL A 79 8.37 -10.32 3.60
N GLU A 80 7.51 -9.58 2.92
CA GLU A 80 7.51 -9.46 1.46
C GLU A 80 8.63 -8.47 1.07
N THR A 81 9.55 -8.87 0.20
CA THR A 81 10.83 -8.16 -0.03
C THR A 81 10.63 -6.72 -0.50
N THR A 82 9.65 -6.48 -1.36
CA THR A 82 9.28 -5.15 -1.90
C THR A 82 8.25 -4.40 -1.05
N SER A 83 7.95 -4.89 0.16
CA SER A 83 7.13 -4.17 1.15
C SER A 83 7.99 -3.18 1.96
N PRO A 84 7.40 -2.16 2.62
CA PRO A 84 8.15 -1.19 3.42
C PRO A 84 9.14 -1.78 4.44
N MET A 85 8.83 -2.95 5.01
CA MET A 85 9.71 -3.63 5.96
C MET A 85 10.81 -4.46 5.28
N GLY A 86 10.61 -4.90 4.04
CA GLY A 86 11.64 -5.60 3.27
C GLY A 86 12.64 -4.62 2.66
N VAL A 87 12.15 -3.49 2.14
CA VAL A 87 12.99 -2.37 1.67
C VAL A 87 13.88 -1.83 2.79
N LEU A 88 13.32 -1.66 3.99
CA LEU A 88 14.05 -1.25 5.19
C LEU A 88 15.27 -2.15 5.48
N GLU A 89 15.23 -3.46 5.20
CA GLU A 89 16.40 -4.32 5.42
C GLU A 89 17.59 -3.96 4.51
N PHE A 90 17.33 -3.44 3.31
CA PHE A 90 18.37 -2.93 2.41
C PHE A 90 18.87 -1.56 2.84
N GLU A 91 17.97 -0.66 3.25
CA GLU A 91 18.31 0.68 3.77
C GLU A 91 19.17 0.57 5.03
N VAL A 92 18.83 -0.33 5.96
CA VAL A 92 19.63 -0.65 7.14
C VAL A 92 21.00 -1.19 6.73
N ASN A 93 21.09 -2.09 5.75
CA ASN A 93 22.38 -2.60 5.28
C ASN A 93 23.26 -1.52 4.65
N ASP A 94 22.67 -0.58 3.91
CA ASP A 94 23.37 0.52 3.26
C ASP A 94 23.94 1.51 4.30
N LEU A 95 23.14 1.84 5.33
CA LEU A 95 23.59 2.59 6.49
C LEU A 95 24.73 1.88 7.25
N LEU A 96 24.58 0.58 7.55
CA LEU A 96 25.64 -0.17 8.22
C LEU A 96 26.94 -0.15 7.41
N LYS A 97 26.84 -0.27 6.08
CA LYS A 97 27.98 -0.18 5.16
C LYS A 97 28.58 1.24 5.12
N SER A 98 27.75 2.30 5.15
CA SER A 98 28.23 3.69 5.19
C SER A 98 28.94 4.04 6.50
N GLN A 99 28.62 3.32 7.59
CA GLN A 99 29.20 3.48 8.93
C GLN A 99 30.27 2.42 9.28
N ASN A 100 30.67 1.54 8.35
CA ASN A 100 31.61 0.43 8.56
C ASN A 100 31.23 -0.53 9.71
N LEU A 101 29.94 -0.86 9.84
CA LEU A 101 29.40 -1.78 10.84
C LEU A 101 28.87 -3.08 10.22
N SER A 102 28.91 -4.17 10.99
CA SER A 102 28.29 -5.46 10.64
C SER A 102 26.88 -5.60 11.24
N ARG A 103 26.10 -6.59 10.78
CA ARG A 103 24.76 -6.88 11.33
C ARG A 103 24.82 -7.38 12.78
N GLU A 104 25.91 -8.08 13.15
CA GLU A 104 26.16 -8.60 14.49
C GLU A 104 26.36 -7.47 15.50
N GLN A 105 27.00 -6.37 15.09
CA GLN A 105 27.23 -5.17 15.90
C GLN A 105 25.95 -4.35 16.17
N VAL A 106 24.82 -4.67 15.52
CA VAL A 106 23.51 -4.05 15.77
C VAL A 106 22.40 -5.04 16.15
N LEU A 107 22.75 -6.29 16.38
CA LEU A 107 21.81 -7.34 16.74
C LEU A 107 21.37 -7.20 18.21
N ASN A 108 20.09 -6.91 18.41
CA ASN A 108 19.44 -6.82 19.73
C ASN A 108 19.01 -8.20 20.25
N ASP A 109 19.26 -8.51 21.52
CA ASP A 109 18.71 -9.72 22.16
C ASP A 109 17.21 -9.59 22.51
N VAL A 110 16.38 -9.70 21.47
CA VAL A 110 14.91 -9.75 21.61
C VAL A 110 14.45 -10.99 22.39
N THR A 111 15.26 -12.03 22.54
CA THR A 111 14.88 -13.21 23.33
C THR A 111 14.93 -12.89 24.82
N SER A 112 15.98 -12.21 25.31
CA SER A 112 16.04 -11.75 26.69
C SER A 112 14.93 -10.72 26.99
N ILE A 113 14.72 -9.73 26.11
CA ILE A 113 13.64 -8.73 26.25
C ILE A 113 12.25 -9.40 26.39
N LEU A 114 11.97 -10.47 25.62
CA LEU A 114 10.67 -11.15 25.65
C LEU A 114 10.45 -12.07 26.86
N ASN A 115 11.52 -12.46 27.56
CA ASN A 115 11.49 -13.46 28.63
C ASN A 115 11.87 -12.94 30.01
N ASP A 116 12.34 -11.70 30.10
CA ASP A 116 12.66 -11.10 31.37
C ASP A 116 11.41 -11.01 32.28
N LYS A 117 11.67 -11.28 33.57
CA LYS A 117 10.70 -11.29 34.67
C LYS A 117 11.28 -10.64 35.93
N SER A 118 12.44 -10.00 35.83
CA SER A 118 13.12 -9.36 36.95
C SER A 118 12.27 -8.24 37.56
N SER A 119 12.38 -8.09 38.88
CA SER A 119 11.67 -7.08 39.66
C SER A 119 12.60 -6.20 40.50
N THR A 120 13.90 -6.52 40.56
CA THR A 120 14.90 -5.87 41.42
C THR A 120 15.65 -4.74 40.72
N ASP A 121 16.03 -4.94 39.45
CA ASP A 121 16.81 -3.96 38.67
C ASP A 121 15.96 -3.27 37.57
N GLY A 122 14.64 -3.49 37.62
CA GLY A 122 13.68 -3.11 36.59
C GLY A 122 13.78 -4.01 35.35
N PRO A 123 12.65 -4.36 34.70
CA PRO A 123 12.71 -5.27 33.56
C PRO A 123 13.47 -4.66 32.37
N ILE A 124 14.34 -5.45 31.73
CA ILE A 124 15.23 -5.13 30.58
C ILE A 124 14.50 -4.35 29.48
N VAL A 125 13.21 -4.61 29.27
CA VAL A 125 12.37 -3.87 28.32
C VAL A 125 12.35 -2.35 28.58
N LEU A 126 12.49 -1.89 29.83
CA LEU A 126 12.58 -0.47 30.20
C LEU A 126 13.93 0.14 29.84
N GLN A 127 15.02 -0.64 29.93
CA GLN A 127 16.35 -0.21 29.50
C GLN A 127 16.41 -0.05 27.98
N TYR A 128 15.74 -0.96 27.24
CA TYR A 128 15.55 -0.81 25.79
C TYR A 128 14.60 0.34 25.43
N HIS A 129 13.47 0.48 26.13
CA HIS A 129 12.45 1.51 25.84
C HIS A 129 12.70 2.82 26.62
N ARG A 130 13.84 3.45 26.32
CA ARG A 130 14.36 4.65 26.97
C ARG A 130 14.24 5.91 26.11
N GLU A 131 14.46 7.05 26.74
CA GLU A 131 14.72 8.31 26.03
C GLU A 131 16.22 8.43 25.74
N VAL A 132 16.55 8.89 24.53
CA VAL A 132 17.94 9.08 24.07
C VAL A 132 18.06 10.50 23.53
N LYS A 133 19.05 11.23 24.02
CA LYS A 133 19.27 12.64 23.68
C LYS A 133 20.31 12.82 22.59
N ASN A 134 20.23 13.93 21.87
CA ASN A 134 21.22 14.39 20.88
C ASN A 134 21.57 13.33 19.81
N VAL A 135 20.58 12.56 19.35
CA VAL A 135 20.74 11.55 18.30
C VAL A 135 20.84 12.24 16.95
N LYS A 136 21.97 12.11 16.27
CA LYS A 136 22.17 12.65 14.91
C LYS A 136 21.52 11.74 13.88
N VAL A 137 20.61 12.29 13.09
CA VAL A 137 19.99 11.61 11.94
C VAL A 137 20.98 11.57 10.78
N LEU A 138 21.19 10.38 10.21
CA LEU A 138 22.24 10.11 9.21
C LEU A 138 21.66 9.98 7.80
N GLU A 139 20.56 9.24 7.67
CA GLU A 139 19.94 8.92 6.38
C GLU A 139 18.40 9.06 6.46
N ILE A 140 17.71 9.00 5.32
CA ILE A 140 16.25 9.00 5.22
C ILE A 140 15.79 7.84 4.35
N THR A 141 14.83 7.09 4.87
CA THR A 141 14.19 5.95 4.19
C THR A 141 13.25 6.41 3.08
N SER A 142 13.03 5.52 2.12
CA SER A 142 11.91 5.51 1.16
C SER A 142 10.53 5.78 1.78
N ASN A 143 10.35 5.52 3.09
CA ASN A 143 9.11 5.72 3.84
C ASN A 143 9.02 7.10 4.54
N GLY A 144 9.94 8.02 4.26
CA GLY A 144 9.99 9.37 4.86
C GLY A 144 10.23 9.34 6.38
N ASN A 145 11.11 8.44 6.84
CA ASN A 145 11.61 8.41 8.22
C ASN A 145 13.13 8.49 8.22
N GLY A 146 13.70 9.23 9.16
CA GLY A 146 15.13 9.26 9.39
C GLY A 146 15.65 7.93 9.96
N LEU A 147 16.90 7.61 9.64
CA LEU A 147 17.68 6.56 10.28
C LEU A 147 18.85 7.18 11.04
N ALA A 148 19.15 6.64 12.22
CA ALA A 148 20.32 6.99 13.01
C ALA A 148 20.90 5.76 13.70
N LEU A 149 22.07 5.94 14.32
CA LEU A 149 22.69 4.98 15.23
C LEU A 149 22.68 5.53 16.65
N ILE A 150 22.38 4.66 17.62
CA ILE A 150 22.49 4.91 19.06
C ILE A 150 23.26 3.77 19.73
N ASP A 151 23.81 3.98 20.92
CA ASP A 151 24.44 2.90 21.69
C ASP A 151 23.40 1.86 22.16
N ASN A 152 23.78 0.58 22.21
CA ASN A 152 22.94 -0.44 22.85
C ASN A 152 22.99 -0.28 24.38
N PRO A 153 21.83 -0.27 25.08
CA PRO A 153 21.77 0.04 26.51
C PRO A 153 22.29 -1.07 27.43
N VAL A 154 22.48 -2.29 26.90
CA VAL A 154 22.91 -3.47 27.67
C VAL A 154 24.24 -3.99 27.15
N GLU A 155 24.36 -4.16 25.84
CA GLU A 155 25.57 -4.66 25.17
C GLU A 155 26.39 -3.46 24.70
N THR A 156 27.12 -2.79 25.58
CA THR A 156 27.74 -1.47 25.35
C THR A 156 28.73 -1.40 24.18
N GLU A 157 29.27 -2.53 23.71
CA GLU A 157 30.11 -2.61 22.51
C GLU A 157 29.30 -2.57 21.19
N LYS A 158 27.97 -2.69 21.26
CA LYS A 158 27.05 -2.69 20.12
C LYS A 158 26.32 -1.36 19.97
N LYS A 159 25.79 -1.13 18.76
CA LYS A 159 24.87 -0.05 18.44
C LYS A 159 23.44 -0.58 18.27
N GLN A 160 22.48 0.32 18.07
CA GLN A 160 21.14 0.02 17.58
C GLN A 160 20.85 0.97 16.42
N VAL A 161 20.32 0.45 15.30
CA VAL A 161 19.75 1.29 14.25
C VAL A 161 18.38 1.76 14.72
N VAL A 162 18.09 3.06 14.64
CA VAL A 162 16.80 3.62 15.09
C VAL A 162 16.07 4.30 13.95
N ILE A 163 14.77 4.00 13.84
CA ILE A 163 13.85 4.67 12.92
C ILE A 163 13.24 5.87 13.65
N ILE A 164 13.38 7.05 13.06
CA ILE A 164 12.95 8.33 13.62
C ILE A 164 11.90 8.96 12.67
N PRO A 165 10.60 8.92 13.01
CA PRO A 165 9.59 9.56 12.19
C PRO A 165 9.83 11.07 12.16
N PHE A 166 9.70 11.70 10.98
CA PHE A 166 9.90 13.13 10.77
C PHE A 166 11.33 13.65 10.99
N GLY A 167 12.34 12.78 11.19
CA GLY A 167 13.75 13.18 11.21
C GLY A 167 14.34 13.31 9.80
N LEU A 168 15.16 14.33 9.57
CA LEU A 168 15.90 14.59 8.33
C LEU A 168 17.41 14.39 8.52
N PRO A 169 18.16 13.94 7.49
CA PRO A 169 19.62 13.82 7.56
C PRO A 169 20.28 15.13 8.00
N GLY A 170 21.12 15.06 9.03
CA GLY A 170 21.77 16.23 9.63
C GLY A 170 21.02 16.84 10.82
N ASP A 171 19.76 16.49 11.08
CA ASP A 171 19.10 16.90 12.32
C ASP A 171 19.80 16.26 13.54
N VAL A 172 19.83 16.97 14.66
CA VAL A 172 20.13 16.41 15.99
C VAL A 172 18.84 16.42 16.80
N VAL A 173 18.40 15.25 17.28
CA VAL A 173 17.07 15.07 17.86
C VAL A 173 17.09 14.36 19.21
N ASN A 174 16.11 14.64 20.06
CA ASN A 174 15.80 13.80 21.21
C ASN A 174 14.68 12.82 20.81
N ILE A 175 14.82 11.55 21.22
CA ILE A 175 13.89 10.48 20.84
C ILE A 175 13.49 9.62 22.03
N LYS A 176 12.36 8.91 21.89
CA LYS A 176 11.94 7.85 22.81
C LYS A 176 11.80 6.53 22.09
N VAL A 177 12.67 5.58 22.38
CA VAL A 177 12.53 4.21 21.89
C VAL A 177 11.34 3.56 22.60
N PHE A 178 10.43 2.96 21.83
CA PHE A 178 9.23 2.31 22.40
C PHE A 178 9.04 0.85 21.97
N LYS A 179 9.87 0.36 21.03
CA LYS A 179 9.76 -1.00 20.51
C LYS A 179 11.06 -1.47 19.85
N THR A 180 11.48 -2.68 20.21
CA THR A 180 12.73 -3.30 19.73
C THR A 180 12.46 -4.45 18.76
N HIS A 181 13.23 -4.52 17.67
CA HIS A 181 13.31 -5.63 16.73
C HIS A 181 14.75 -6.15 16.65
N PRO A 182 15.02 -7.30 15.99
CA PRO A 182 16.37 -7.86 15.95
C PRO A 182 17.45 -6.92 15.42
N TYR A 183 17.18 -6.14 14.37
CA TYR A 183 18.19 -5.29 13.70
C TYR A 183 17.94 -3.78 13.81
N TYR A 184 16.82 -3.36 14.41
CA TYR A 184 16.48 -1.94 14.56
C TYR A 184 15.50 -1.72 15.71
N VAL A 185 15.31 -0.46 16.10
CA VAL A 185 14.30 -0.02 17.07
C VAL A 185 13.38 1.04 16.45
N GLU A 186 12.11 1.03 16.84
CA GLU A 186 11.16 2.09 16.52
C GLU A 186 11.18 3.12 17.65
N SER A 187 11.25 4.41 17.26
CA SER A 187 11.25 5.53 18.19
C SER A 187 10.18 6.56 17.86
N ASP A 188 9.82 7.34 18.87
CA ASP A 188 9.12 8.61 18.71
C ASP A 188 10.14 9.76 18.69
N LEU A 189 9.91 10.76 17.83
CA LEU A 189 10.59 12.05 17.90
C LEU A 189 10.04 12.88 19.08
N LEU A 190 10.89 13.35 19.98
CA LEU A 190 10.51 14.21 21.10
C LEU A 190 10.69 15.69 20.75
N ASP A 191 11.86 16.06 20.25
CA ASP A 191 12.17 17.42 19.79
C ASP A 191 13.38 17.40 18.83
N VAL A 192 13.53 18.50 18.10
CA VAL A 192 14.67 18.74 17.20
C VAL A 192 15.54 19.80 17.87
N VAL A 193 16.72 19.38 18.34
CA VAL A 193 17.70 20.21 19.06
C VAL A 193 18.47 21.08 18.08
N GLU A 194 18.91 20.49 16.96
CA GLU A 194 19.58 21.17 15.86
C GLU A 194 18.88 20.80 14.56
N LYS A 195 18.57 21.80 13.73
CA LYS A 195 17.88 21.62 12.45
C LYS A 195 18.88 21.41 11.34
N SER A 196 18.69 20.38 10.52
CA SER A 196 19.40 20.22 9.25
C SER A 196 19.19 21.42 8.31
N PRO A 197 20.12 21.73 7.39
CA PRO A 197 19.93 22.81 6.42
C PRO A 197 18.71 22.64 5.50
N MET A 198 18.23 21.41 5.32
CA MET A 198 17.02 21.08 4.55
C MET A 198 15.72 21.31 5.32
N ARG A 199 15.77 21.44 6.66
CA ARG A 199 14.58 21.57 7.50
C ARG A 199 14.02 22.99 7.48
N ARG A 200 12.85 23.11 6.88
CA ARG A 200 12.06 24.34 6.71
C ARG A 200 10.68 24.16 7.35
N ASP A 201 10.64 24.14 8.67
CA ASP A 201 9.38 23.98 9.43
C ASP A 201 8.39 25.15 9.19
N ASP A 202 8.87 26.28 8.64
CA ASP A 202 8.07 27.43 8.21
C ASP A 202 7.19 27.15 6.96
N LEU A 203 7.43 26.06 6.25
CA LEU A 203 6.63 25.61 5.11
C LEU A 203 5.40 24.76 5.51
N ILE A 204 5.34 24.30 6.76
CA ILE A 204 4.28 23.40 7.26
C ILE A 204 2.92 24.11 7.25
N ARG A 205 1.94 23.49 6.60
CA ARG A 205 0.55 23.99 6.51
C ARG A 205 -0.43 23.13 7.29
N ASP A 206 -0.21 21.82 7.38
CA ASP A 206 -1.09 20.94 8.15
C ASP A 206 -0.93 21.17 9.67
N LYS A 207 -1.99 21.65 10.33
CA LYS A 207 -2.07 21.76 11.80
C LYS A 207 -1.94 20.40 12.52
N TYR A 208 -2.08 19.30 11.79
CA TYR A 208 -1.85 17.92 12.23
C TYR A 208 -0.50 17.34 11.79
N PHE A 209 0.37 18.12 11.13
CA PHE A 209 1.71 17.68 10.78
C PHE A 209 2.48 17.18 12.00
N GLY A 210 3.28 16.13 11.82
CA GLY A 210 4.02 15.49 12.93
C GLY A 210 3.16 14.63 13.86
N LYS A 211 1.84 14.55 13.63
CA LYS A 211 0.85 13.76 14.40
C LYS A 211 0.07 12.80 13.51
N SER A 212 -0.40 13.32 12.37
CA SER A 212 -1.11 12.58 11.32
C SER A 212 -0.13 11.78 10.47
N SER A 213 -0.56 10.63 9.96
CA SER A 213 0.15 9.90 8.92
C SER A 213 -0.10 10.47 7.51
N GLY A 214 -0.90 11.54 7.36
CA GLY A 214 -1.40 12.07 6.09
C GLY A 214 -0.33 12.66 5.17
N SER A 215 0.48 13.56 5.73
CA SER A 215 1.69 14.16 5.13
C SER A 215 2.92 13.78 5.95
N GLN A 216 4.11 13.78 5.33
CA GLN A 216 5.37 13.44 6.00
C GLN A 216 6.54 14.37 5.65
N LEU A 217 6.43 15.21 4.61
CA LEU A 217 7.56 15.96 4.05
C LEU A 217 7.33 17.49 3.97
N GLU A 218 6.29 18.06 4.61
CA GLU A 218 5.99 19.51 4.50
C GLU A 218 7.12 20.42 5.03
N PHE A 219 8.04 19.91 5.85
CA PHE A 219 9.25 20.64 6.27
C PHE A 219 10.36 20.68 5.21
N LEU A 220 10.15 20.15 4.00
CA LEU A 220 11.10 20.21 2.89
C LEU A 220 10.60 21.19 1.83
N THR A 221 11.52 21.89 1.16
CA THR A 221 11.18 22.59 -0.08
C THR A 221 10.66 21.60 -1.12
N TYR A 222 9.84 22.05 -2.06
CA TYR A 222 9.25 21.11 -3.01
C TYR A 222 10.30 20.44 -3.92
N ASP A 223 11.36 21.15 -4.28
CA ASP A 223 12.48 20.59 -5.05
C ASP A 223 13.24 19.50 -4.27
N ASP A 224 13.46 19.70 -2.96
CA ASP A 224 14.03 18.66 -2.08
C ASP A 224 13.14 17.40 -2.02
N GLN A 225 11.80 17.57 -2.06
CA GLN A 225 10.88 16.43 -2.13
C GLN A 225 11.01 15.68 -3.46
N LEU A 226 11.16 16.39 -4.58
CA LEU A 226 11.31 15.79 -5.92
C LEU A 226 12.64 15.03 -6.06
N GLU A 227 13.74 15.55 -5.51
CA GLU A 227 15.04 14.87 -5.50
C GLU A 227 15.06 13.69 -4.52
N LEU A 228 14.41 13.79 -3.35
CA LEU A 228 14.22 12.64 -2.44
C LEU A 228 13.43 11.50 -3.11
N LYS A 229 12.40 11.84 -3.90
CA LYS A 229 11.60 10.89 -4.67
C LYS A 229 12.42 10.24 -5.80
N ARG A 230 13.26 11.02 -6.48
CA ARG A 230 14.22 10.52 -7.48
C ARG A 230 15.23 9.55 -6.87
N LYS A 231 15.84 9.92 -5.73
CA LYS A 231 16.74 9.07 -4.95
C LYS A 231 16.05 7.77 -4.50
N THR A 232 14.75 7.82 -4.18
CA THR A 232 13.96 6.63 -3.82
C THR A 232 13.84 5.66 -5.02
N ILE A 233 13.65 6.16 -6.23
CA ILE A 233 13.67 5.35 -7.46
C ILE A 233 15.08 4.77 -7.70
N MET A 234 16.14 5.60 -7.61
CA MET A 234 17.53 5.14 -7.78
C MET A 234 17.87 4.02 -6.79
N ASN A 235 17.51 4.18 -5.52
CA ASN A 235 17.71 3.18 -4.48
C ASN A 235 16.89 1.91 -4.74
N ALA A 236 15.69 2.00 -5.33
CA ALA A 236 14.92 0.83 -5.71
C ALA A 236 15.66 -0.05 -6.73
N TYR A 237 16.24 0.54 -7.78
CA TYR A 237 17.07 -0.20 -8.72
C TYR A 237 18.41 -0.66 -8.11
N LYS A 238 19.04 0.14 -7.26
CA LYS A 238 20.23 -0.27 -6.48
C LYS A 238 20.00 -1.56 -5.66
N PHE A 239 18.83 -1.68 -5.03
CA PHE A 239 18.53 -2.79 -4.11
C PHE A 239 17.88 -4.00 -4.80
N PHE A 240 17.02 -3.77 -5.80
CA PHE A 240 16.20 -4.82 -6.43
C PHE A 240 16.59 -5.14 -7.88
N ALA A 241 17.50 -4.38 -8.49
CA ALA A 241 18.06 -4.63 -9.82
C ALA A 241 19.61 -4.65 -9.85
N PRO A 242 20.28 -5.44 -9.00
CA PRO A 242 21.72 -5.38 -8.81
C PRO A 242 22.55 -5.82 -10.03
N ARG A 243 22.04 -6.70 -10.90
CA ARG A 243 22.78 -7.08 -12.13
C ARG A 243 22.70 -5.97 -13.17
N LEU A 244 21.53 -5.34 -13.34
CA LEU A 244 21.41 -4.16 -14.21
C LEU A 244 22.34 -3.01 -13.78
N VAL A 245 22.52 -2.81 -12.47
CA VAL A 245 23.49 -1.85 -11.92
C VAL A 245 24.93 -2.27 -12.21
N ALA A 246 25.30 -3.52 -11.92
CA ALA A 246 26.67 -4.02 -12.08
C ALA A 246 27.12 -4.03 -13.55
N GLU A 247 26.22 -4.38 -14.46
CA GLU A 247 26.45 -4.40 -15.91
C GLU A 247 26.26 -3.03 -16.58
N LYS A 248 25.89 -1.99 -15.83
CA LYS A 248 25.64 -0.60 -16.32
C LYS A 248 24.55 -0.52 -17.40
N LEU A 249 23.49 -1.31 -17.26
CA LEU A 249 22.35 -1.37 -18.18
C LEU A 249 21.22 -0.38 -17.85
N LEU A 250 21.41 0.47 -16.84
CA LEU A 250 20.45 1.51 -16.44
C LEU A 250 20.82 2.85 -17.09
N PRO A 251 19.86 3.58 -17.69
CA PRO A 251 20.08 4.95 -18.11
C PRO A 251 20.22 5.89 -16.90
N PRO A 252 20.65 7.15 -17.09
CA PRO A 252 20.49 8.19 -16.08
C PRO A 252 19.02 8.29 -15.64
N PHE A 253 18.80 8.41 -14.33
CA PHE A 253 17.48 8.62 -13.77
C PHE A 253 17.07 10.08 -13.98
N ASP A 254 15.95 10.31 -14.66
CA ASP A 254 15.42 11.64 -14.91
C ASP A 254 15.01 12.36 -13.62
N THR A 255 14.85 13.68 -13.68
CA THR A 255 14.24 14.45 -12.59
C THR A 255 12.79 14.03 -12.38
N THR A 256 12.34 13.98 -11.11
CA THR A 256 10.95 13.69 -10.79
C THR A 256 10.06 14.82 -11.30
N VAL A 257 9.05 14.48 -12.09
CA VAL A 257 8.08 15.43 -12.64
C VAL A 257 7.17 15.95 -11.53
N ALA A 258 7.14 17.26 -11.39
CA ALA A 258 6.32 18.00 -10.43
C ALA A 258 4.81 17.77 -10.63
N SER A 259 4.07 17.76 -9.52
CA SER A 259 2.61 17.90 -9.52
C SER A 259 2.21 19.35 -9.76
N PRO A 260 1.20 19.64 -10.61
CA PRO A 260 0.65 20.99 -10.73
C PRO A 260 0.04 21.53 -9.43
N LEU A 261 -0.52 20.65 -8.59
CA LEU A 261 -1.03 20.99 -7.26
C LEU A 261 -0.25 20.25 -6.17
N GLN A 262 0.32 21.02 -5.23
CA GLN A 262 1.05 20.51 -4.06
C GLN A 262 0.16 20.26 -2.83
N PHE A 263 -1.03 20.87 -2.80
CA PHE A 263 -2.04 20.79 -1.75
C PHE A 263 -3.42 20.73 -2.43
N GLY A 264 -4.47 20.34 -1.69
CA GLY A 264 -5.84 20.35 -2.23
C GLY A 264 -6.07 19.45 -3.45
N TYR A 265 -5.29 18.38 -3.62
CA TYR A 265 -5.25 17.56 -4.85
C TYR A 265 -5.94 16.20 -4.73
N ARG A 266 -6.17 15.68 -3.51
CA ARG A 266 -6.72 14.33 -3.29
C ARG A 266 -8.22 14.31 -3.53
N THR A 267 -8.66 13.58 -4.56
CA THR A 267 -10.08 13.38 -4.91
C THR A 267 -10.75 12.21 -4.17
N LYS A 268 -10.02 11.52 -3.30
CA LYS A 268 -10.50 10.48 -2.38
C LYS A 268 -9.78 10.55 -1.03
N ILE A 269 -10.56 10.63 0.06
CA ILE A 269 -10.09 10.41 1.44
C ILE A 269 -11.00 9.43 2.17
N THR A 270 -10.45 8.75 3.18
CA THR A 270 -11.16 7.70 3.93
C THR A 270 -10.91 7.80 5.44
N PRO A 271 -11.49 8.79 6.12
CA PRO A 271 -11.44 8.88 7.57
C PRO A 271 -12.10 7.66 8.21
N HIS A 272 -11.60 7.25 9.38
CA HIS A 272 -12.06 6.07 10.09
C HIS A 272 -12.04 6.29 11.61
N PHE A 273 -12.76 5.43 12.31
CA PHE A 273 -12.80 5.39 13.78
C PHE A 273 -12.82 3.94 14.26
N ASP A 274 -12.27 3.70 15.45
CA ASP A 274 -12.21 2.41 16.12
C ASP A 274 -13.23 2.31 17.26
N MET A 275 -13.63 1.08 17.62
CA MET A 275 -14.44 0.82 18.82
C MET A 275 -13.57 0.46 20.03
N PRO A 276 -13.96 0.86 21.26
CA PRO A 276 -13.34 0.38 22.49
C PRO A 276 -13.29 -1.16 22.62
N LYS A 277 -12.30 -1.66 23.36
CA LYS A 277 -12.03 -3.10 23.50
C LYS A 277 -13.03 -3.78 24.45
N ARG A 278 -13.90 -4.64 23.90
CA ARG A 278 -14.60 -5.80 24.52
C ARG A 278 -15.45 -5.62 25.80
N LYS A 279 -15.27 -4.59 26.63
CA LYS A 279 -16.07 -4.35 27.86
C LYS A 279 -17.20 -3.33 27.65
N GLN A 280 -16.99 -2.28 26.86
CA GLN A 280 -18.08 -1.44 26.33
C GLN A 280 -18.59 -2.04 25.02
N LYS A 281 -19.92 -2.23 24.93
CA LYS A 281 -20.61 -2.61 23.68
C LYS A 281 -21.18 -1.41 22.93
N GLU A 282 -21.33 -0.29 23.63
CA GLU A 282 -21.98 0.94 23.18
C GLU A 282 -21.02 2.12 23.41
N LEU A 283 -21.03 3.08 22.49
CA LEU A 283 -20.23 4.29 22.60
C LEU A 283 -20.97 5.30 23.47
N THR A 284 -20.47 5.53 24.69
CA THR A 284 -20.98 6.59 25.59
C THR A 284 -20.32 7.94 25.31
N VAL A 285 -19.12 7.94 24.75
CA VAL A 285 -18.32 9.10 24.32
C VAL A 285 -18.03 8.95 22.83
N ARG A 286 -17.99 10.07 22.10
CA ARG A 286 -17.64 10.12 20.67
C ARG A 286 -16.17 9.71 20.48
N PRO A 287 -15.87 8.66 19.71
CA PRO A 287 -14.48 8.29 19.43
C PRO A 287 -13.85 9.23 18.37
N PRO A 288 -12.50 9.29 18.29
CA PRO A 288 -11.79 10.01 17.23
C PRO A 288 -12.19 9.52 15.83
N LEU A 289 -12.48 10.45 14.93
CA LEU A 289 -12.75 10.22 13.50
C LEU A 289 -11.72 10.95 12.65
N GLY A 290 -10.90 10.20 11.92
CA GLY A 290 -9.85 10.79 11.08
C GLY A 290 -8.86 9.76 10.54
N PHE A 291 -7.56 10.05 10.65
CA PHE A 291 -6.50 9.26 10.03
C PHE A 291 -5.55 8.65 11.07
N GLY A 292 -4.69 7.73 10.62
CA GLY A 292 -3.72 7.09 11.50
C GLY A 292 -2.74 8.09 12.12
N GLN A 293 -2.36 7.86 13.38
CA GLN A 293 -1.28 8.62 14.03
C GLN A 293 0.10 8.14 13.56
N LYS A 294 1.05 9.06 13.42
CA LYS A 294 2.47 8.78 13.18
C LYS A 294 3.30 9.65 14.13
N GLY A 295 4.15 9.01 14.92
CA GLY A 295 5.15 9.65 15.79
C GLY A 295 4.61 10.39 17.03
N ARG A 296 5.49 10.50 18.02
CA ARG A 296 5.37 11.22 19.30
C ARG A 296 4.58 10.49 20.40
N PRO A 297 5.08 10.42 21.67
CA PRO A 297 4.40 9.69 22.74
C PRO A 297 3.52 10.58 23.63
N GLN A 298 3.76 11.89 23.69
CA GLN A 298 2.99 12.83 24.51
C GLN A 298 1.52 12.90 24.05
N TRP A 299 1.30 12.88 22.73
CA TRP A 299 0.00 12.99 22.05
C TRP A 299 -0.88 11.73 22.18
N ARG A 300 -0.32 10.60 22.64
CA ARG A 300 -1.08 9.37 22.89
C ARG A 300 -1.84 9.38 24.22
N LYS A 301 -1.54 10.32 25.13
CA LYS A 301 -2.33 10.49 26.35
C LYS A 301 -3.73 11.00 26.00
N ASP A 302 -3.80 12.10 25.25
CA ASP A 302 -5.05 12.77 24.91
C ASP A 302 -6.02 11.87 24.11
N THR A 303 -5.51 10.99 23.23
CA THR A 303 -6.35 10.01 22.50
C THR A 303 -6.78 8.79 23.31
N LEU A 304 -6.24 8.55 24.51
CA LEU A 304 -6.74 7.49 25.40
C LEU A 304 -7.96 7.96 26.20
N ASP A 305 -8.02 9.24 26.58
CA ASP A 305 -9.09 9.80 27.41
C ASP A 305 -10.40 10.04 26.63
N ILE A 306 -10.32 10.20 25.30
CA ILE A 306 -11.47 10.32 24.38
C ILE A 306 -12.04 8.93 23.99
N GLY A 307 -11.27 7.86 24.21
CA GLY A 307 -11.65 6.48 23.94
C GLY A 307 -11.34 5.98 22.52
N GLY A 308 -10.87 4.73 22.42
CA GLY A 308 -10.49 4.11 21.14
C GLY A 308 -9.33 3.14 21.27
N HIS A 309 -8.47 3.05 20.25
CA HIS A 309 -7.22 2.27 20.28
C HIS A 309 -5.94 3.11 20.31
N GLY A 310 -6.05 4.44 20.43
CA GLY A 310 -4.88 5.34 20.48
C GLY A 310 -4.05 5.33 19.19
N SER A 311 -4.69 4.96 18.07
CA SER A 311 -4.10 4.84 16.73
C SER A 311 -4.68 5.84 15.73
N ILE A 312 -5.82 6.47 16.04
CA ILE A 312 -6.55 7.38 15.18
C ILE A 312 -6.48 8.78 15.76
N LEU A 313 -6.10 9.75 14.93
CA LEU A 313 -6.18 11.18 15.23
C LEU A 313 -7.55 11.69 14.78
N ASP A 314 -8.25 12.40 15.66
CA ASP A 314 -9.46 13.11 15.27
C ASP A 314 -9.09 14.31 14.41
N ILE A 315 -9.63 14.38 13.19
CA ILE A 315 -9.23 15.35 12.17
C ILE A 315 -10.49 15.99 11.57
N ASP A 316 -10.54 17.31 11.58
CA ASP A 316 -11.61 18.15 11.03
C ASP A 316 -11.37 18.55 9.56
N GLU A 317 -10.12 18.53 9.11
CA GLU A 317 -9.64 19.09 7.84
C GLU A 317 -8.42 18.32 7.33
N CYS A 318 -8.29 18.17 6.01
CA CYS A 318 -7.12 17.63 5.35
C CYS A 318 -6.64 18.58 4.26
N VAL A 319 -5.50 19.26 4.48
CA VAL A 319 -4.90 20.22 3.52
C VAL A 319 -4.51 19.60 2.18
N LEU A 320 -4.42 18.27 2.10
CA LEU A 320 -4.15 17.54 0.86
C LEU A 320 -5.43 17.16 0.09
N ALA A 321 -6.60 17.24 0.71
CA ALA A 321 -7.89 16.91 0.09
C ALA A 321 -8.50 18.13 -0.61
N THR A 322 -9.23 17.93 -1.71
CA THR A 322 -9.91 19.03 -2.41
C THR A 322 -10.91 19.73 -1.48
N GLU A 323 -11.24 21.00 -1.77
CA GLU A 323 -12.14 21.80 -0.92
C GLU A 323 -13.49 21.09 -0.71
N VAL A 324 -14.05 20.47 -1.75
CA VAL A 324 -15.33 19.76 -1.64
C VAL A 324 -15.26 18.54 -0.72
N LEU A 325 -14.12 17.85 -0.63
CA LEU A 325 -13.94 16.77 0.33
C LEU A 325 -13.80 17.28 1.76
N ASN A 326 -13.25 18.49 1.96
CA ASN A 326 -13.24 19.11 3.28
C ASN A 326 -14.65 19.55 3.70
N LYS A 327 -15.47 20.15 2.80
CA LYS A 327 -16.91 20.36 3.06
C LYS A 327 -17.62 19.04 3.40
N GLY A 328 -17.35 17.99 2.61
CA GLY A 328 -17.86 16.64 2.88
C GLY A 328 -17.43 16.08 4.24
N LEU A 329 -16.20 16.35 4.68
CA LEU A 329 -15.67 15.91 5.98
C LEU A 329 -16.38 16.62 7.12
N THR A 330 -16.59 17.94 7.02
CA THR A 330 -17.41 18.70 7.98
C THR A 330 -18.82 18.11 8.10
N ASN A 331 -19.46 17.82 6.96
CA ASN A 331 -20.81 17.26 6.92
C ASN A 331 -20.89 15.84 7.54
N GLU A 332 -19.95 14.96 7.22
CA GLU A 332 -19.92 13.60 7.78
C GLU A 332 -19.54 13.61 9.27
N ARG A 333 -18.68 14.53 9.72
CA ARG A 333 -18.40 14.73 11.17
C ARG A 333 -19.64 15.19 11.92
N ARG A 334 -20.44 16.11 11.36
CA ARG A 334 -21.72 16.57 11.94
C ARG A 334 -22.74 15.42 12.06
N LYS A 335 -22.89 14.58 11.03
CA LYS A 335 -23.71 13.36 11.10
C LYS A 335 -23.17 12.40 12.17
N PHE A 336 -21.87 12.19 12.19
CA PHE A 336 -21.22 11.28 13.15
C PHE A 336 -21.42 11.72 14.61
N GLU A 337 -21.42 13.02 14.91
CA GLU A 337 -21.72 13.56 16.25
C GLU A 337 -23.12 13.14 16.76
N GLN A 338 -24.09 13.04 15.85
CA GLN A 338 -25.46 12.64 16.15
C GLN A 338 -25.60 11.11 16.21
N GLU A 339 -24.89 10.39 15.33
CA GLU A 339 -25.10 8.97 15.07
C GLU A 339 -24.09 8.01 15.72
N PHE A 340 -22.96 8.49 16.30
CA PHE A 340 -21.87 7.61 16.76
C PHE A 340 -22.35 6.48 17.67
N LYS A 341 -23.35 6.75 18.53
CA LYS A 341 -23.96 5.78 19.46
C LYS A 341 -24.59 4.56 18.76
N ASN A 342 -25.00 4.71 17.50
CA ASN A 342 -25.63 3.65 16.70
C ASN A 342 -24.62 2.62 16.17
N TYR A 343 -23.32 2.96 16.15
CA TYR A 343 -22.28 2.10 15.58
C TYR A 343 -21.89 0.97 16.53
N LYS A 344 -22.03 -0.26 16.03
CA LYS A 344 -21.69 -1.51 16.76
C LYS A 344 -20.28 -2.03 16.44
N LYS A 345 -19.58 -1.36 15.52
CA LYS A 345 -18.24 -1.66 14.98
C LYS A 345 -17.61 -0.37 14.47
N GLY A 346 -16.27 -0.31 14.51
CA GLY A 346 -15.52 0.75 13.85
C GLY A 346 -15.76 0.70 12.34
N ALA A 347 -15.73 1.87 11.70
CA ALA A 347 -16.00 2.00 10.28
C ALA A 347 -15.02 2.97 9.62
N THR A 348 -14.99 2.92 8.29
CA THR A 348 -14.29 3.84 7.41
C THR A 348 -15.35 4.53 6.57
N ILE A 349 -15.41 5.86 6.65
CA ILE A 349 -16.30 6.67 5.84
C ILE A 349 -15.55 6.97 4.54
N LEU A 350 -16.19 6.75 3.40
CA LEU A 350 -15.66 7.16 2.10
C LEU A 350 -16.03 8.63 1.87
N LEU A 351 -15.07 9.42 1.38
CA LEU A 351 -15.33 10.70 0.74
C LEU A 351 -14.66 10.67 -0.62
N ARG A 352 -15.45 10.72 -1.69
CA ARG A 352 -15.01 10.68 -3.09
C ARG A 352 -15.56 11.90 -3.82
N GLU A 353 -14.71 12.56 -4.59
CA GLU A 353 -15.13 13.65 -5.47
C GLU A 353 -15.87 13.09 -6.68
N ASN A 354 -16.95 13.76 -7.06
CA ASN A 354 -17.69 13.57 -8.29
C ASN A 354 -17.67 14.88 -9.08
N THR A 355 -17.51 14.79 -10.40
CA THR A 355 -17.48 15.94 -11.32
C THR A 355 -18.71 15.96 -12.22
N THR A 356 -19.53 17.00 -12.14
CA THR A 356 -20.55 17.30 -13.15
C THR A 356 -20.00 18.34 -14.12
N ILE A 357 -20.03 18.07 -15.43
CA ILE A 357 -19.82 19.12 -16.46
C ILE A 357 -21.12 19.92 -16.55
N LEU A 358 -21.05 21.24 -16.40
CA LEU A 358 -22.22 22.09 -16.32
C LEU A 358 -22.68 22.58 -17.69
N ASP A 359 -23.96 22.38 -17.97
CA ASP A 359 -24.70 23.07 -19.03
C ASP A 359 -24.94 24.53 -18.61
N PRO A 360 -24.40 25.54 -19.33
CA PRO A 360 -24.58 26.95 -18.97
C PRO A 360 -26.04 27.44 -19.05
N SER A 361 -26.93 26.70 -19.72
CA SER A 361 -28.34 27.06 -19.85
C SER A 361 -29.19 26.70 -18.63
N LYS A 362 -28.64 25.95 -17.67
CA LYS A 362 -29.35 25.44 -16.48
C LYS A 362 -28.68 25.88 -15.18
N PRO A 363 -29.43 26.09 -14.09
CA PRO A 363 -28.85 26.28 -12.77
C PRO A 363 -27.91 25.12 -12.37
N THR A 364 -26.82 25.42 -11.65
CA THR A 364 -25.86 24.41 -11.20
C THR A 364 -26.52 23.34 -10.33
N LEU A 365 -27.35 23.76 -9.37
CA LEU A 365 -27.95 22.88 -8.36
C LEU A 365 -28.87 21.80 -8.96
N GLU A 366 -29.58 22.11 -10.05
CA GLU A 366 -30.47 21.18 -10.77
C GLU A 366 -29.71 20.07 -11.53
N GLN A 367 -28.39 20.21 -11.68
CA GLN A 367 -27.52 19.27 -12.39
C GLN A 367 -26.70 18.38 -11.44
N LEU A 368 -26.78 18.60 -10.13
CA LEU A 368 -26.00 17.86 -9.14
C LEU A 368 -26.69 16.55 -8.75
N THR A 369 -25.88 15.54 -8.42
CA THR A 369 -26.40 14.27 -7.90
C THR A 369 -27.02 14.44 -6.50
N GLU A 370 -28.20 13.88 -6.28
CA GLU A 370 -28.90 13.92 -4.99
C GLU A 370 -28.12 13.21 -3.86
N GLU A 371 -27.25 12.26 -4.23
CA GLU A 371 -26.34 11.48 -3.37
C GLU A 371 -25.10 12.29 -2.90
N ALA A 372 -25.00 13.57 -3.30
CA ALA A 372 -23.97 14.47 -2.80
C ALA A 372 -24.16 14.78 -1.31
N SER A 373 -23.04 15.00 -0.62
CA SER A 373 -23.02 15.41 0.78
C SER A 373 -23.71 16.76 0.98
N ARG A 374 -24.43 16.88 2.10
CA ARG A 374 -25.29 18.01 2.41
C ARG A 374 -24.87 18.71 3.70
N ASP A 375 -24.99 20.03 3.70
CA ASP A 375 -24.65 20.88 4.83
C ASP A 375 -25.68 20.82 5.97
N GLU A 376 -25.57 21.73 6.93
CA GLU A 376 -26.47 21.84 8.09
C GLU A 376 -27.90 22.28 7.75
N ASN A 377 -28.11 22.98 6.63
CA ASN A 377 -29.43 23.38 6.15
C ASN A 377 -30.10 22.28 5.31
N GLY A 378 -29.30 21.31 4.83
CA GLY A 378 -29.74 20.22 3.96
C GLY A 378 -29.42 20.46 2.48
N ASP A 379 -28.72 21.55 2.16
CA ASP A 379 -28.34 21.94 0.82
C ASP A 379 -27.13 21.13 0.33
N ILE A 380 -27.07 20.84 -0.97
CA ILE A 380 -25.96 20.09 -1.56
C ILE A 380 -24.68 20.93 -1.47
N SER A 381 -23.64 20.36 -0.86
CA SER A 381 -22.31 20.98 -0.82
C SER A 381 -21.55 20.73 -2.13
N TYR A 382 -21.23 21.81 -2.84
CA TYR A 382 -20.45 21.78 -4.08
C TYR A 382 -19.37 22.88 -4.12
N VAL A 383 -18.47 22.76 -5.09
CA VAL A 383 -17.48 23.77 -5.48
C VAL A 383 -17.46 23.86 -7.00
N GLU A 384 -17.53 25.06 -7.57
CA GLU A 384 -17.37 25.24 -9.02
C GLU A 384 -15.90 25.44 -9.40
N VAL A 385 -15.50 24.85 -10.52
CA VAL A 385 -14.16 24.92 -11.08
C VAL A 385 -14.25 25.15 -12.59
N GLU A 386 -13.40 26.00 -13.13
CA GLU A 386 -13.33 26.30 -14.56
C GLU A 386 -12.12 25.59 -15.19
N ASP A 387 -12.35 24.74 -16.19
CA ASP A 387 -11.26 24.32 -17.10
C ASP A 387 -11.17 25.30 -18.27
N LYS A 388 -10.27 26.26 -18.14
CA LYS A 388 -9.96 27.29 -19.14
C LYS A 388 -9.39 26.73 -20.44
N LYS A 389 -8.82 25.51 -20.44
CA LYS A 389 -8.23 24.90 -21.65
C LYS A 389 -9.33 24.39 -22.58
N ASN A 390 -10.34 23.74 -22.01
CA ASN A 390 -11.48 23.18 -22.75
C ASN A 390 -12.72 24.09 -22.73
N ASN A 391 -12.65 25.24 -22.05
CA ASN A 391 -13.73 26.22 -21.89
C ASN A 391 -15.02 25.60 -21.29
N VAL A 392 -14.86 24.78 -20.24
CA VAL A 392 -15.97 24.13 -19.53
C VAL A 392 -16.02 24.52 -18.05
N ARG A 393 -17.24 24.74 -17.54
CA ARG A 393 -17.50 24.85 -16.10
C ARG A 393 -17.82 23.47 -15.53
N LEU A 394 -17.26 23.18 -14.37
CA LEU A 394 -17.40 21.92 -13.66
C LEU A 394 -17.97 22.23 -12.27
N ALA A 395 -18.92 21.43 -11.78
CA ALA A 395 -19.25 21.36 -10.37
C ALA A 395 -18.64 20.10 -9.75
N LYS A 396 -17.96 20.28 -8.63
CA LYS A 396 -17.42 19.20 -7.79
C LYS A 396 -18.37 18.97 -6.63
N THR A 397 -18.78 17.72 -6.40
CA THR A 397 -19.54 17.29 -5.21
C THR A 397 -18.79 16.19 -4.47
N CYS A 398 -19.02 16.03 -3.17
CA CYS A 398 -18.48 14.91 -2.38
C CYS A 398 -19.58 13.85 -2.20
N VAL A 399 -19.34 12.61 -2.62
CA VAL A 399 -20.23 11.47 -2.34
C VAL A 399 -19.60 10.53 -1.32
N THR A 400 -20.45 9.84 -0.54
CA THR A 400 -20.01 8.94 0.54
C THR A 400 -20.49 7.49 0.38
N ASN A 401 -21.50 7.28 -0.47
CA ASN A 401 -21.97 5.95 -0.87
C ASN A 401 -20.92 5.26 -1.78
N PRO A 402 -20.30 4.14 -1.35
CA PRO A 402 -19.22 3.49 -2.10
C PRO A 402 -19.69 2.75 -3.36
N ARG A 403 -21.00 2.74 -3.66
CA ARG A 403 -21.57 2.20 -4.91
C ARG A 403 -22.08 3.27 -5.86
N GLN A 404 -22.04 4.55 -5.45
CA GLN A 404 -22.46 5.64 -6.33
C GLN A 404 -21.55 5.68 -7.54
N ILE A 405 -22.12 5.77 -8.74
CA ILE A 405 -21.34 6.04 -9.95
C ILE A 405 -20.90 7.50 -9.88
N VAL A 406 -19.61 7.73 -10.03
CA VAL A 406 -18.99 9.06 -10.04
C VAL A 406 -18.23 9.28 -11.32
N THR A 407 -18.10 10.55 -11.70
CA THR A 407 -17.34 10.98 -12.87
C THR A 407 -16.07 11.71 -12.43
N GLU A 408 -14.93 11.31 -12.97
CA GLU A 408 -13.70 12.12 -12.99
C GLU A 408 -13.54 12.76 -14.37
N TYR A 409 -12.97 13.98 -14.39
CA TYR A 409 -12.70 14.73 -15.62
C TYR A 409 -11.20 14.95 -15.75
N VAL A 410 -10.63 14.54 -16.89
CA VAL A 410 -9.18 14.52 -17.14
C VAL A 410 -8.90 14.91 -18.58
N ASP A 411 -8.30 16.08 -18.80
CA ASP A 411 -7.88 16.58 -20.13
C ASP A 411 -8.94 16.48 -21.25
N GLY A 412 -10.19 16.87 -20.95
CA GLY A 412 -11.31 16.76 -21.88
C GLY A 412 -12.06 15.42 -21.85
N TYR A 413 -11.50 14.39 -21.22
CA TYR A 413 -12.11 13.07 -21.10
C TYR A 413 -12.90 12.91 -19.80
N THR A 414 -13.99 12.14 -19.84
CA THR A 414 -14.80 11.75 -18.67
C THR A 414 -14.65 10.27 -18.35
N PHE A 415 -14.47 9.94 -17.08
CA PHE A 415 -14.33 8.56 -16.60
C PHE A 415 -15.36 8.27 -15.51
N ASN A 416 -16.33 7.43 -15.85
CA ASN A 416 -17.31 6.88 -14.91
C ASN A 416 -16.73 5.61 -14.25
N PHE A 417 -16.93 5.49 -12.94
CA PHE A 417 -16.60 4.30 -12.14
C PHE A 417 -17.38 4.34 -10.83
N SER A 418 -17.36 3.25 -10.05
CA SER A 418 -18.00 3.23 -8.73
C SER A 418 -17.11 3.91 -7.68
N ALA A 419 -17.66 4.81 -6.84
CA ALA A 419 -16.90 5.62 -5.90
C ALA A 419 -15.94 4.83 -4.96
N GLY A 420 -16.30 3.59 -4.64
CA GLY A 420 -15.49 2.66 -3.86
C GLY A 420 -14.24 2.15 -4.58
N GLU A 421 -14.24 2.10 -5.91
CA GLU A 421 -13.16 1.56 -6.74
C GLU A 421 -11.89 2.43 -6.76
N PHE A 422 -10.86 1.92 -7.45
CA PHE A 422 -9.63 2.66 -7.70
C PHE A 422 -9.80 3.55 -8.93
N PHE A 423 -9.46 4.82 -8.75
CA PHE A 423 -9.13 5.76 -9.80
C PHE A 423 -8.10 6.71 -9.20
N GLN A 424 -7.18 7.20 -10.03
CA GLN A 424 -6.02 7.98 -9.59
C GLN A 424 -6.44 9.17 -8.71
N ASN A 425 -5.72 9.36 -7.60
CA ASN A 425 -6.16 10.25 -6.51
C ASN A 425 -5.78 11.72 -6.74
N ASN A 426 -4.93 12.00 -7.73
CA ASN A 426 -4.49 13.33 -8.09
C ASN A 426 -4.76 13.52 -9.59
N ASN A 427 -5.90 14.13 -9.93
CA ASN A 427 -6.27 14.35 -11.33
C ASN A 427 -5.42 15.44 -12.00
N SER A 428 -4.81 16.35 -11.23
CA SER A 428 -4.03 17.48 -11.78
C SER A 428 -2.77 17.05 -12.56
N ILE A 429 -2.10 15.98 -12.15
CA ILE A 429 -0.87 15.49 -12.83
C ILE A 429 -1.18 14.55 -14.01
N LEU A 430 -2.39 14.00 -14.10
CA LEU A 430 -2.77 13.02 -15.13
C LEU A 430 -2.57 13.49 -16.58
N PRO A 431 -2.86 14.75 -16.96
CA PRO A 431 -2.59 15.22 -18.32
C PRO A 431 -1.10 15.16 -18.69
N ILE A 432 -0.21 15.38 -17.71
CA ILE A 432 1.26 15.32 -17.90
C ILE A 432 1.71 13.87 -18.07
N VAL A 433 1.23 12.97 -17.20
CA VAL A 433 1.60 11.55 -17.20
C VAL A 433 1.07 10.84 -18.45
N THR A 434 -0.21 11.02 -18.77
CA THR A 434 -0.83 10.43 -19.97
C THR A 434 -0.22 10.98 -21.26
N LYS A 435 0.15 12.27 -21.31
CA LYS A 435 0.94 12.81 -22.43
C LYS A 435 2.30 12.12 -22.52
N TYR A 436 3.05 12.01 -21.42
CA TYR A 436 4.37 11.37 -21.41
C TYR A 436 4.30 9.91 -21.90
N VAL A 437 3.31 9.15 -21.43
CA VAL A 437 3.06 7.77 -21.87
C VAL A 437 2.76 7.72 -23.37
N ARG A 438 1.82 8.55 -23.86
CA ARG A 438 1.43 8.62 -25.27
C ARG A 438 2.60 9.03 -26.19
N ASP A 439 3.35 10.06 -25.83
CA ASP A 439 4.53 10.53 -26.56
C ASP A 439 5.58 9.41 -26.71
N ASN A 440 5.67 8.51 -25.72
CA ASN A 440 6.61 7.40 -25.67
C ASN A 440 6.08 6.08 -26.24
N LEU A 441 4.85 6.00 -26.76
CA LEU A 441 4.34 4.79 -27.40
C LEU A 441 5.05 4.46 -28.72
N GLN A 442 5.64 5.46 -29.39
CA GLN A 442 6.28 5.22 -30.66
C GLN A 442 7.65 4.56 -30.46
N ALA A 443 7.88 3.45 -31.17
CA ALA A 443 9.22 2.90 -31.36
C ALA A 443 9.95 3.71 -32.45
N PRO A 444 11.18 4.19 -32.21
CA PRO A 444 11.99 4.79 -33.27
C PRO A 444 12.28 3.75 -34.35
N ALA A 445 11.65 3.94 -35.51
CA ALA A 445 11.63 3.00 -36.62
C ALA A 445 12.88 3.13 -37.50
N LYS A 446 13.46 2.00 -37.91
CA LYS A 446 14.33 1.95 -39.10
C LYS A 446 13.40 1.91 -40.33
N GLY A 447 13.25 3.04 -41.02
CA GLY A 447 12.30 3.20 -42.11
C GLY A 447 10.88 3.54 -41.64
N ASP A 448 10.07 4.12 -42.52
CA ASP A 448 8.76 4.72 -42.17
C ASP A 448 7.67 3.69 -41.79
N ASP A 449 7.89 2.41 -42.14
CA ASP A 449 6.92 1.32 -41.97
C ASP A 449 6.75 0.80 -40.53
N ASN A 450 7.70 1.09 -39.63
CA ASN A 450 7.76 0.49 -38.29
C ASN A 450 7.17 1.37 -37.17
N LYS A 451 6.21 2.24 -37.50
CA LYS A 451 5.45 3.02 -36.51
C LYS A 451 4.61 2.11 -35.61
N THR A 452 4.41 2.51 -34.36
CA THR A 452 3.50 1.80 -33.45
C THR A 452 2.07 2.03 -33.91
N LYS A 453 1.42 0.95 -34.36
CA LYS A 453 0.02 0.94 -34.81
C LYS A 453 -0.93 0.40 -33.74
N PHE A 454 -0.41 -0.34 -32.78
CA PHE A 454 -1.21 -1.08 -31.81
C PHE A 454 -0.78 -0.77 -30.38
N LEU A 455 -1.76 -0.71 -29.48
CA LEU A 455 -1.55 -0.54 -28.05
C LEU A 455 -2.25 -1.66 -27.29
N VAL A 456 -1.52 -2.31 -26.39
CA VAL A 456 -2.09 -3.17 -25.35
C VAL A 456 -1.96 -2.47 -24.01
N ASP A 457 -3.05 -2.34 -23.27
CA ASP A 457 -3.08 -1.73 -21.93
C ASP A 457 -3.40 -2.83 -20.92
N ALA A 458 -2.39 -3.38 -20.25
CA ALA A 458 -2.55 -4.44 -19.29
C ALA A 458 -2.79 -3.86 -17.89
N TYR A 459 -3.80 -4.38 -17.19
CA TYR A 459 -4.37 -3.81 -15.96
C TYR A 459 -5.08 -2.46 -16.21
N CYS A 460 -5.78 -2.33 -17.36
CA CYS A 460 -6.34 -1.07 -17.83
C CYS A 460 -7.42 -0.43 -16.91
N GLY A 461 -7.94 -1.16 -15.92
CA GLY A 461 -8.97 -0.66 -15.00
C GLY A 461 -10.21 -0.14 -15.74
N SER A 462 -10.59 1.11 -15.48
CA SER A 462 -11.70 1.80 -16.15
C SER A 462 -11.31 2.50 -17.47
N GLY A 463 -10.15 2.15 -18.03
CA GLY A 463 -9.70 2.53 -19.37
C GLY A 463 -8.89 3.82 -19.47
N LEU A 464 -8.32 4.34 -18.37
CA LEU A 464 -7.61 5.63 -18.34
C LEU A 464 -6.52 5.76 -19.41
N PHE A 465 -5.51 4.87 -19.39
CA PHE A 465 -4.42 4.92 -20.35
C PHE A 465 -4.87 4.55 -21.76
N SER A 466 -5.70 3.51 -21.91
CA SER A 466 -6.35 3.12 -23.17
C SER A 466 -7.01 4.31 -23.88
N ILE A 467 -7.86 5.06 -23.18
CA ILE A 467 -8.67 6.14 -23.75
C ILE A 467 -7.81 7.39 -24.01
N CYS A 468 -6.96 7.81 -23.07
CA CYS A 468 -6.08 8.98 -23.24
C CYS A 468 -4.95 8.76 -24.27
N SER A 469 -4.64 7.50 -24.59
CA SER A 469 -3.57 7.12 -25.55
C SER A 469 -4.11 6.51 -26.85
N SER A 470 -5.43 6.50 -27.05
CA SER A 470 -6.10 6.03 -28.28
C SER A 470 -5.77 6.86 -29.52
N LYS A 471 -5.38 8.13 -29.34
CA LYS A 471 -4.95 9.03 -30.41
C LYS A 471 -3.53 8.69 -30.86
N GLY A 472 -3.37 8.34 -32.14
CA GLY A 472 -2.07 8.02 -32.75
C GLY A 472 -1.76 6.52 -32.85
N VAL A 473 -2.76 5.66 -32.63
CA VAL A 473 -2.71 4.21 -32.88
C VAL A 473 -3.99 3.75 -33.58
N ASP A 474 -3.89 2.70 -34.39
CA ASP A 474 -5.01 2.16 -35.19
C ASP A 474 -6.02 1.39 -34.31
N LYS A 475 -5.54 0.72 -33.25
CA LYS A 475 -6.35 -0.15 -32.37
C LYS A 475 -5.71 -0.28 -30.98
N VAL A 476 -6.54 -0.16 -29.95
CA VAL A 476 -6.19 -0.36 -28.54
C VAL A 476 -6.90 -1.61 -28.00
N ILE A 477 -6.17 -2.47 -27.28
CA ILE A 477 -6.73 -3.60 -26.53
C ILE A 477 -6.42 -3.43 -25.04
N GLY A 478 -7.42 -3.04 -24.25
CA GLY A 478 -7.33 -3.03 -22.80
C GLY A 478 -7.65 -4.40 -22.21
N VAL A 479 -6.82 -4.89 -21.28
CA VAL A 479 -7.00 -6.19 -20.63
C VAL A 479 -7.02 -6.04 -19.12
N GLU A 480 -8.09 -6.51 -18.50
CA GLU A 480 -8.37 -6.35 -17.08
C GLU A 480 -9.06 -7.61 -16.54
N ILE A 481 -8.80 -7.99 -15.28
CA ILE A 481 -9.36 -9.20 -14.65
C ILE A 481 -10.76 -8.92 -14.04
N SER A 482 -11.05 -7.66 -13.72
CA SER A 482 -12.32 -7.18 -13.22
C SER A 482 -13.33 -6.91 -14.35
N ALA A 483 -14.36 -7.74 -14.44
CA ALA A 483 -15.45 -7.56 -15.41
C ALA A 483 -16.24 -6.25 -15.19
N ASP A 484 -16.38 -5.78 -13.95
CA ASP A 484 -17.03 -4.50 -13.63
C ASP A 484 -16.20 -3.33 -14.20
N SER A 485 -14.87 -3.40 -14.06
CA SER A 485 -13.96 -2.37 -14.57
C SER A 485 -13.89 -2.35 -16.10
N VAL A 486 -13.91 -3.53 -16.75
CA VAL A 486 -14.10 -3.65 -18.21
C VAL A 486 -15.41 -3.00 -18.66
N SER A 487 -16.52 -3.24 -17.97
CA SER A 487 -17.81 -2.61 -18.29
C SER A 487 -17.78 -1.09 -18.15
N PHE A 488 -17.03 -0.55 -17.18
CA PHE A 488 -16.79 0.89 -17.10
C PHE A 488 -15.88 1.39 -18.22
N ALA A 489 -14.82 0.66 -18.58
CA ALA A 489 -13.92 1.04 -19.67
C ALA A 489 -14.65 1.13 -21.03
N GLU A 490 -15.53 0.17 -21.35
CA GLU A 490 -16.39 0.21 -22.54
C GLU A 490 -17.33 1.42 -22.54
N LYS A 491 -17.99 1.70 -21.40
CA LYS A 491 -18.87 2.87 -21.24
C LYS A 491 -18.10 4.17 -21.38
N ASN A 492 -16.88 4.25 -20.84
CA ASN A 492 -16.03 5.42 -20.90
C ASN A 492 -15.51 5.65 -22.33
N ALA A 493 -15.07 4.61 -23.04
CA ALA A 493 -14.67 4.76 -24.44
C ALA A 493 -15.83 5.30 -25.29
N LYS A 494 -17.04 4.74 -25.13
CA LYS A 494 -18.26 5.24 -25.79
C LYS A 494 -18.59 6.68 -25.39
N ALA A 495 -18.54 7.03 -24.10
CA ALA A 495 -18.84 8.37 -23.61
C ALA A 495 -17.86 9.44 -24.14
N ASN A 496 -16.63 9.05 -24.46
CA ASN A 496 -15.60 9.93 -25.01
C ASN A 496 -15.49 9.86 -26.54
N GLY A 497 -16.38 9.13 -27.24
CA GLY A 497 -16.32 8.98 -28.70
C GLY A 497 -15.09 8.23 -29.21
N VAL A 498 -14.51 7.33 -28.41
CA VAL A 498 -13.32 6.55 -28.76
C VAL A 498 -13.71 5.17 -29.27
N GLU A 499 -13.68 5.01 -30.59
CA GLU A 499 -14.16 3.80 -31.29
C GLU A 499 -13.09 2.71 -31.48
N ASN A 500 -11.80 3.08 -31.46
CA ASN A 500 -10.67 2.17 -31.68
C ASN A 500 -10.21 1.40 -30.40
N CYS A 501 -10.93 1.54 -29.29
CA CYS A 501 -10.67 0.80 -28.04
C CYS A 501 -11.56 -0.43 -27.92
N ARG A 502 -10.95 -1.60 -27.69
CA ARG A 502 -11.62 -2.84 -27.29
C ARG A 502 -11.12 -3.27 -25.91
N PHE A 503 -12.02 -3.73 -25.06
CA PHE A 503 -11.67 -4.24 -23.72
C PHE A 503 -11.95 -5.74 -23.63
N ILE A 504 -11.13 -6.47 -22.87
CA ILE A 504 -11.20 -7.92 -22.71
C ILE A 504 -11.05 -8.28 -21.24
N VAL A 505 -11.97 -9.13 -20.73
CA VAL A 505 -11.82 -9.74 -19.40
C VAL A 505 -10.75 -10.82 -19.46
N GLY A 506 -9.54 -10.47 -19.02
CA GLY A 506 -8.36 -11.32 -19.11
C GLY A 506 -8.31 -12.40 -18.03
N LYS A 507 -7.87 -13.60 -18.40
CA LYS A 507 -7.38 -14.61 -17.44
C LYS A 507 -5.88 -14.41 -17.26
N ALA A 508 -5.40 -14.37 -16.01
CA ALA A 508 -4.00 -14.09 -15.69
C ALA A 508 -3.02 -15.08 -16.38
N GLU A 509 -3.47 -16.31 -16.60
CA GLU A 509 -2.67 -17.38 -17.19
C GLU A 509 -2.52 -17.30 -18.72
N LYS A 510 -3.36 -16.52 -19.41
CA LYS A 510 -3.52 -16.52 -20.88
C LYS A 510 -3.84 -15.11 -21.41
N LEU A 511 -3.11 -14.11 -20.91
CA LEU A 511 -3.44 -12.70 -21.09
C LEU A 511 -3.17 -12.20 -22.52
N PHE A 512 -2.13 -12.75 -23.18
CA PHE A 512 -1.76 -12.39 -24.56
C PHE A 512 -2.29 -13.35 -25.63
N GLU A 513 -2.84 -14.53 -25.28
CA GLU A 513 -3.32 -15.53 -26.27
C GLU A 513 -4.49 -15.05 -27.14
N SER A 514 -5.24 -14.05 -26.68
CA SER A 514 -6.40 -13.46 -27.38
C SER A 514 -6.10 -12.10 -28.02
N ILE A 515 -4.83 -11.68 -28.01
CA ILE A 515 -4.39 -10.38 -28.50
C ILE A 515 -3.96 -10.53 -29.97
N ASP A 516 -4.90 -10.20 -30.84
CA ASP A 516 -4.70 -10.14 -32.29
C ASP A 516 -4.10 -8.78 -32.72
N THR A 517 -2.81 -8.59 -32.43
CA THR A 517 -1.99 -7.46 -32.90
C THR A 517 -0.53 -7.89 -33.13
N PRO A 518 0.08 -7.60 -34.30
CA PRO A 518 1.51 -7.86 -34.57
C PRO A 518 2.43 -7.19 -33.55
N SER A 519 3.32 -7.96 -32.90
CA SER A 519 4.07 -7.45 -31.74
C SER A 519 5.14 -6.43 -32.13
N GLU A 520 5.68 -6.53 -33.35
CA GLU A 520 6.60 -5.58 -33.97
C GLU A 520 6.03 -4.17 -34.20
N ASN A 521 4.69 -4.02 -34.26
CA ASN A 521 4.01 -2.73 -34.31
C ASN A 521 3.19 -2.43 -33.04
N THR A 522 3.35 -3.24 -31.98
CA THR A 522 2.60 -3.11 -30.71
C THR A 522 3.47 -2.55 -29.60
N SER A 523 2.91 -1.58 -28.86
CA SER A 523 3.43 -1.18 -27.55
C SER A 523 2.53 -1.67 -26.42
N VAL A 524 3.11 -1.99 -25.28
CA VAL A 524 2.39 -2.47 -24.09
C VAL A 524 2.54 -1.49 -22.93
N ILE A 525 1.43 -1.00 -22.38
CA ILE A 525 1.38 -0.30 -21.09
C ILE A 525 1.12 -1.33 -19.98
N LEU A 526 1.80 -1.17 -18.84
CA LEU A 526 1.59 -1.93 -17.62
C LEU A 526 1.30 -0.96 -16.46
N ASP A 527 0.15 -1.08 -15.79
CA ASP A 527 -0.11 -0.43 -14.49
C ASP A 527 -0.53 -1.47 -13.41
N PRO A 528 0.37 -2.41 -13.03
CA PRO A 528 0.05 -3.47 -12.10
C PRO A 528 -0.15 -2.95 -10.65
N PRO A 529 -0.87 -3.70 -9.80
CA PRO A 529 -1.04 -3.35 -8.39
C PRO A 529 0.32 -3.27 -7.65
N ARG A 530 0.33 -2.66 -6.45
CA ARG A 530 1.53 -2.41 -5.59
C ARG A 530 2.48 -3.60 -5.32
N LYS A 531 2.12 -4.83 -5.70
CA LYS A 531 2.98 -6.01 -5.63
C LYS A 531 3.89 -6.20 -6.84
N GLY A 532 3.65 -5.46 -7.92
CA GLY A 532 4.24 -5.67 -9.24
C GLY A 532 3.49 -6.69 -10.08
N CYS A 533 4.08 -7.03 -11.22
CA CYS A 533 3.66 -8.16 -12.04
C CYS A 533 4.02 -9.49 -11.36
N ASP A 534 3.35 -10.57 -11.77
CA ASP A 534 3.81 -11.93 -11.44
C ASP A 534 4.70 -12.50 -12.55
N GLU A 535 5.48 -13.53 -12.21
CA GLU A 535 6.43 -14.18 -13.12
C GLU A 535 5.76 -14.77 -14.37
N LEU A 536 4.50 -15.21 -14.26
CA LEU A 536 3.76 -15.81 -15.37
C LEU A 536 3.32 -14.72 -16.36
N PHE A 537 2.93 -13.55 -15.86
CA PHE A 537 2.68 -12.38 -16.70
C PHE A 537 3.95 -11.91 -17.41
N LEU A 538 5.07 -11.75 -16.70
CA LEU A 538 6.34 -11.29 -17.30
C LEU A 538 6.85 -12.24 -18.38
N LYS A 539 6.70 -13.56 -18.19
CA LYS A 539 7.01 -14.58 -19.20
C LYS A 539 6.11 -14.49 -20.43
N GLN A 540 4.79 -14.29 -20.25
CA GLN A 540 3.88 -14.09 -21.39
C GLN A 540 4.20 -12.79 -22.16
N LEU A 541 4.53 -11.71 -21.46
CA LEU A 541 4.94 -10.44 -22.08
C LEU A 541 6.23 -10.60 -22.90
N ALA A 542 7.22 -11.33 -22.38
CA ALA A 542 8.45 -11.63 -23.09
C ALA A 542 8.19 -12.54 -24.31
N ALA A 543 7.32 -13.54 -24.19
CA ALA A 543 6.92 -14.39 -25.31
C ALA A 543 6.16 -13.62 -26.40
N TYR A 544 5.30 -12.68 -26.01
CA TYR A 544 4.60 -11.77 -26.94
C TYR A 544 5.59 -10.82 -27.66
N ASN A 545 6.68 -10.43 -26.98
CA ASN A 545 7.81 -9.69 -27.53
C ASN A 545 7.43 -8.36 -28.24
N PRO A 546 6.68 -7.44 -27.60
CA PRO A 546 6.27 -6.16 -28.19
C PRO A 546 7.46 -5.23 -28.54
N ALA A 547 7.26 -4.30 -29.46
CA ALA A 547 8.28 -3.32 -29.84
C ALA A 547 8.72 -2.40 -28.68
N LYS A 548 7.78 -2.04 -27.79
CA LYS A 548 8.02 -1.16 -26.65
C LYS A 548 7.14 -1.53 -25.45
N ILE A 549 7.67 -1.35 -24.24
CA ILE A 549 6.97 -1.61 -22.97
C ILE A 549 7.07 -0.35 -22.10
N ILE A 550 5.94 0.15 -21.63
CA ILE A 550 5.83 1.32 -20.77
C ILE A 550 5.28 0.83 -19.42
N TYR A 551 6.17 0.62 -18.46
CA TYR A 551 5.81 0.13 -17.14
C TYR A 551 5.63 1.31 -16.18
N ILE A 552 4.37 1.58 -15.81
CA ILE A 552 3.94 2.56 -14.81
C ILE A 552 3.81 1.85 -13.45
N SER A 553 4.30 2.45 -12.36
CA SER A 553 4.13 1.84 -11.04
C SER A 553 4.14 2.81 -9.86
N CYS A 554 3.17 2.63 -8.97
CA CYS A 554 3.13 3.22 -7.63
C CYS A 554 3.97 2.47 -6.57
N ASN A 555 4.72 1.43 -6.96
CA ASN A 555 5.75 0.80 -6.12
C ASN A 555 7.04 0.53 -6.92
N VAL A 556 7.95 1.51 -6.85
CA VAL A 556 9.26 1.52 -7.51
C VAL A 556 10.12 0.29 -7.19
N HIS A 557 9.95 -0.31 -5.99
CA HIS A 557 10.72 -1.49 -5.57
C HIS A 557 10.27 -2.77 -6.26
N SER A 558 8.96 -2.93 -6.50
CA SER A 558 8.47 -4.02 -7.35
C SER A 558 8.78 -3.78 -8.82
N GLN A 559 8.70 -2.56 -9.32
CA GLN A 559 9.10 -2.24 -10.70
C GLN A 559 10.56 -2.61 -10.96
N ALA A 560 11.48 -2.21 -10.08
CA ALA A 560 12.90 -2.57 -10.19
C ALA A 560 13.13 -4.09 -10.20
N ARG A 561 12.49 -4.83 -9.26
CA ARG A 561 12.53 -6.30 -9.20
C ARG A 561 12.03 -6.94 -10.50
N ASP A 562 10.92 -6.44 -11.04
CA ASP A 562 10.22 -7.02 -12.18
C ASP A 562 10.93 -6.70 -13.50
N VAL A 563 11.55 -5.53 -13.62
CA VAL A 563 12.42 -5.16 -14.75
C VAL A 563 13.71 -6.00 -14.74
N GLU A 564 14.36 -6.18 -13.58
CA GLU A 564 15.49 -7.09 -13.40
C GLU A 564 15.15 -8.54 -13.77
N TYR A 565 14.01 -9.06 -13.31
CA TYR A 565 13.52 -10.39 -13.68
C TYR A 565 13.22 -10.49 -15.18
N PHE A 566 12.48 -9.52 -15.73
CA PHE A 566 12.11 -9.50 -17.14
C PHE A 566 13.35 -9.58 -18.03
N LEU A 567 14.31 -8.67 -17.84
CA LEU A 567 15.51 -8.57 -18.69
C LEU A 567 16.51 -9.73 -18.54
N LYS A 568 16.45 -10.49 -17.42
CA LYS A 568 17.49 -11.50 -17.08
C LYS A 568 16.99 -12.94 -16.98
N GLU A 569 15.72 -13.17 -16.72
CA GLU A 569 15.14 -14.50 -16.42
C GLU A 569 14.06 -14.92 -17.44
N THR A 570 13.82 -14.13 -18.50
CA THR A 570 12.83 -14.44 -19.55
C THR A 570 13.48 -14.56 -20.92
N GLU A 571 12.90 -15.41 -21.78
CA GLU A 571 13.48 -15.88 -23.05
C GLU A 571 13.87 -14.76 -24.03
N ASN A 572 13.02 -13.74 -24.16
CA ASN A 572 13.28 -12.55 -25.00
C ASN A 572 13.67 -11.30 -24.20
N GLY A 573 13.82 -11.41 -22.87
CA GLY A 573 14.06 -10.25 -22.00
C GLY A 573 15.34 -9.49 -22.35
N SER A 574 16.40 -10.22 -22.71
CA SER A 574 17.68 -9.66 -23.12
C SER A 574 17.65 -8.91 -24.46
N ALA A 575 16.56 -9.01 -25.24
CA ALA A 575 16.35 -8.24 -26.46
C ALA A 575 15.84 -6.81 -26.20
N TYR A 576 15.70 -6.41 -24.92
CA TYR A 576 15.25 -5.08 -24.53
C TYR A 576 16.36 -4.28 -23.83
N GLN A 577 16.36 -2.97 -24.09
CA GLN A 577 17.11 -1.98 -23.32
C GLN A 577 16.14 -1.06 -22.58
N ILE A 578 16.58 -0.52 -21.44
CA ILE A 578 15.82 0.52 -20.71
C ILE A 578 16.16 1.88 -21.35
N GLU A 579 15.16 2.51 -21.94
CA GLU A 579 15.27 3.79 -22.65
C GLU A 579 15.22 4.97 -21.67
N SER A 580 14.36 4.92 -20.65
CA SER A 580 14.31 5.92 -19.57
C SER A 580 13.65 5.37 -18.30
N ILE A 581 13.98 6.01 -17.17
CA ILE A 581 13.30 5.81 -15.87
C ILE A 581 13.02 7.19 -15.29
N ARG A 582 11.74 7.52 -15.07
CA ARG A 582 11.30 8.85 -14.66
C ARG A 582 10.25 8.80 -13.56
N GLY A 583 10.45 9.58 -12.49
CA GLY A 583 9.48 9.75 -11.42
C GLY A 583 8.39 10.76 -11.75
N PHE A 584 7.20 10.58 -11.18
CA PHE A 584 6.06 11.49 -11.25
C PHE A 584 5.47 11.66 -9.84
N ASP A 585 5.28 12.91 -9.42
CA ASP A 585 4.77 13.20 -8.09
C ASP A 585 3.24 13.23 -8.04
N PHE A 586 2.61 12.06 -7.95
CA PHE A 586 1.18 11.96 -7.66
C PHE A 586 0.81 12.38 -6.22
N PHE A 587 1.77 12.40 -5.29
CA PHE A 587 1.49 12.61 -3.87
C PHE A 587 2.49 13.59 -3.21
N PRO A 588 2.44 14.88 -3.56
CA PRO A 588 3.19 15.94 -2.86
C PRO A 588 3.00 15.91 -1.35
N GLN A 589 3.98 16.42 -0.61
CA GLN A 589 4.03 16.38 0.87
C GLN A 589 4.12 14.97 1.47
N THR A 590 4.14 13.91 0.66
CA THR A 590 4.33 12.52 1.07
C THR A 590 5.56 11.89 0.45
N HIS A 591 6.04 10.79 1.02
CA HIS A 591 7.13 9.99 0.48
C HIS A 591 6.79 9.16 -0.77
N HIS A 592 5.51 9.07 -1.17
CA HIS A 592 5.13 8.28 -2.33
C HIS A 592 5.56 8.96 -3.64
N VAL A 593 6.01 8.13 -4.59
CA VAL A 593 6.41 8.50 -5.94
C VAL A 593 5.92 7.40 -6.89
N GLU A 594 5.39 7.78 -8.04
CA GLU A 594 5.13 6.85 -9.14
C GLU A 594 6.28 6.91 -10.13
N SER A 595 6.61 5.80 -10.79
CA SER A 595 7.72 5.72 -11.73
C SER A 595 7.26 5.12 -13.05
N VAL A 596 7.67 5.72 -14.16
CA VAL A 596 7.52 5.18 -15.50
C VAL A 596 8.89 4.71 -15.98
N CYS A 597 9.01 3.41 -16.20
CA CYS A 597 10.16 2.75 -16.82
C CYS A 597 9.79 2.38 -18.25
N ILE A 598 10.57 2.85 -19.22
CA ILE A 598 10.35 2.59 -20.65
C ILE A 598 11.42 1.63 -21.14
N MET A 599 11.00 0.50 -21.70
CA MET A 599 11.88 -0.51 -22.30
C MET A 599 11.58 -0.61 -23.79
N LYS A 600 12.63 -0.64 -24.62
CA LYS A 600 12.54 -0.74 -26.08
C LYS A 600 13.23 -2.02 -26.55
N ARG A 601 12.60 -2.74 -27.48
CA ARG A 601 13.23 -3.86 -28.20
C ARG A 601 14.34 -3.32 -29.12
N ILE A 602 15.52 -3.96 -29.09
CA ILE A 602 16.75 -3.54 -29.78
C ILE A 602 16.71 -3.89 -31.28
#